data_AF-A0A954PWW2-F1
#
_entry.id   AF-A0A954PWW2-F1
#
_cell.length_a   1.000
_cell.length_b   1.000
_cell.length_c   1.000
_cell.angle_alpha   90.00
_cell.angle_beta   90.00
_cell.angle_gamma   90.00
#
_symmetry.space_group_name_H-M   'P 1'
#
loop_
_entity.id
_entity.type
_entity.pdbx_description
1 polymer ?
#
loop_
_entity_poly.entity_id
_entity_poly.type
_entity_poly.pdbx_seq_one_letter_code
_entity_poly.pdbx_strand_id
1 'polypeptide(L)'
;MVDYEMDPPGLCDRCLKELVSGRGEFYEIDIDARVDSSPPILDAPNQLSRDEMDEQWGKVIEQLESIPQVDAENQVHCRRRILLCSPCFQTWIENPAGGD
;
A
#
# COMPACT_ATOMS: atom_id res chain seq x y z
N MET A 1 -32.70 -0.58 -20.45
CA MET A 1 -31.50 -0.11 -21.17
C MET A 1 -30.46 0.05 -20.10
N VAL A 2 -29.45 -0.82 -20.08
CA VAL A 2 -28.35 -0.71 -19.11
C VAL A 2 -27.46 0.38 -19.68
N ASP A 3 -27.43 1.54 -19.03
CA ASP A 3 -26.42 2.56 -19.27
C ASP A 3 -25.06 1.87 -19.07
N TYR A 4 -24.39 1.58 -20.18
CA TYR A 4 -23.01 1.14 -20.16
C TYR A 4 -22.22 2.42 -19.91
N GLU A 5 -22.04 2.79 -18.65
CA GLU A 5 -21.11 3.85 -18.26
C GLU A 5 -19.76 3.47 -18.90
N MET A 6 -19.40 4.17 -19.97
CA MET A 6 -18.08 4.05 -20.56
C MET A 6 -17.12 4.57 -19.50
N ASP A 7 -16.50 3.67 -18.75
CA ASP A 7 -15.40 4.00 -17.87
C ASP A 7 -14.41 4.88 -18.65
N PRO A 8 -14.03 6.06 -18.11
CA PRO A 8 -13.12 6.96 -18.79
C PRO A 8 -11.82 6.22 -19.16
N PRO A 9 -11.19 6.54 -20.31
CA PRO A 9 -9.99 5.85 -20.74
C PRO A 9 -8.95 5.91 -19.63
N GLY A 10 -8.56 4.74 -19.11
CA GLY A 10 -7.49 4.63 -18.12
C GLY A 10 -6.17 5.03 -18.74
N LEU A 11 -5.23 5.53 -17.95
CA LEU A 11 -3.84 5.67 -18.37
C LEU A 11 -3.01 4.56 -17.73
N CYS A 12 -2.02 4.07 -18.47
CA CYS A 12 -1.00 3.20 -17.89
C CYS A 12 -0.24 4.00 -16.82
N ASP A 13 -0.26 3.54 -15.57
CA ASP A 13 0.39 4.24 -14.46
C ASP A 13 1.92 4.35 -14.60
N ARG A 14 2.52 3.54 -15.49
CA ARG A 14 3.96 3.53 -15.74
C ARG A 14 4.40 4.39 -16.92
N CYS A 15 3.69 4.31 -18.05
CA CYS A 15 4.11 4.96 -19.30
C CYS A 15 3.10 5.96 -19.86
N LEU A 16 1.99 6.19 -19.16
CA LEU A 16 0.91 7.11 -19.52
C LEU A 16 0.23 6.78 -20.87
N LYS A 17 0.46 5.58 -21.41
CA LYS A 17 -0.26 5.09 -22.59
C LYS A 17 -1.75 4.99 -22.28
N GLU A 18 -2.59 5.50 -23.18
CA GLU A 18 -4.05 5.35 -23.10
C GLU A 18 -4.47 3.87 -23.14
N LEU A 19 -5.41 3.52 -22.27
CA LEU A 19 -5.93 2.17 -22.06
C LEU A 19 -7.42 2.16 -22.38
N VAL A 20 -7.81 1.28 -23.30
CA VAL A 20 -9.19 1.16 -23.77
C VAL A 20 -9.83 -0.10 -23.21
N SER A 21 -10.85 0.06 -22.38
CA SER A 21 -11.62 -1.04 -21.79
C SER A 21 -12.35 -1.86 -22.86
N GLY A 22 -12.59 -3.15 -22.57
CA GLY A 22 -13.33 -4.06 -23.45
C GLY A 22 -12.53 -4.71 -24.59
N ARG A 23 -11.24 -4.38 -24.74
CA ARG A 23 -10.35 -4.96 -25.77
C ARG A 23 -9.33 -5.97 -25.23
N GLY A 24 -9.21 -6.10 -23.91
CA GLY A 24 -8.21 -6.98 -23.27
C GLY A 24 -6.76 -6.50 -23.43
N GLU A 25 -6.56 -5.18 -23.58
CA GLU A 25 -5.26 -4.58 -23.94
C GLU A 25 -4.42 -4.13 -22.73
N PHE A 26 -4.94 -4.29 -21.51
CA PHE A 26 -4.28 -3.89 -20.27
C PHE A 26 -4.68 -4.77 -19.09
N TYR A 27 -3.89 -4.65 -18.03
CA TYR A 27 -4.07 -5.36 -16.77
C TYR A 27 -4.51 -4.38 -15.70
N GLU A 28 -5.50 -4.78 -14.93
CA GLU A 28 -5.87 -4.13 -13.68
C GLU A 28 -5.31 -4.96 -12.53
N ILE A 29 -4.57 -4.30 -11.65
CA ILE A 29 -3.87 -4.92 -10.53
C ILE A 29 -4.42 -4.32 -9.25
N ASP A 30 -5.06 -5.17 -8.44
CA ASP A 30 -5.45 -4.84 -7.08
C ASP A 30 -4.40 -5.38 -6.10
N ILE A 31 -3.80 -4.47 -5.32
CA ILE A 31 -2.89 -4.81 -4.23
C ILE A 31 -3.65 -4.62 -2.93
N ASP A 32 -3.77 -5.69 -2.15
CA ASP A 32 -4.26 -5.68 -0.76
C ASP A 32 -3.11 -6.15 0.15
N ALA A 33 -2.53 -5.21 0.90
CA ALA A 33 -1.46 -5.48 1.84
C ALA A 33 -1.93 -5.17 3.27
N ARG A 34 -1.72 -6.12 4.18
CA ARG A 34 -2.05 -5.99 5.60
C ARG A 34 -0.79 -6.23 6.42
N VAL A 35 -0.55 -5.37 7.39
CA VAL A 35 0.52 -5.59 8.36
C VAL A 35 0.21 -6.84 9.18
N ASP A 36 1.25 -7.60 9.54
CA ASP A 36 1.10 -8.64 10.53
C ASP A 36 0.66 -8.01 11.86
N SER A 37 -0.43 -8.54 12.42
CA SER A 37 -1.00 -8.09 13.68
C SER A 37 -0.49 -8.89 14.88
N SER A 38 0.45 -9.83 14.64
CA SER A 38 1.08 -10.56 15.72
C SER A 38 1.85 -9.59 16.64
N PRO A 39 1.76 -9.78 17.97
CA PRO A 39 2.48 -8.93 18.91
C PRO A 39 4.00 -9.10 18.70
N PRO A 40 4.79 -8.03 18.84
CA PRO A 40 6.24 -8.12 18.69
C PRO A 40 6.81 -9.09 19.72
N ILE A 41 7.79 -9.89 19.30
CA ILE A 41 8.55 -10.73 20.20
C ILE A 41 9.52 -9.81 20.96
N LEU A 42 9.30 -9.67 22.26
CA LEU A 42 10.16 -8.87 23.14
C LEU A 42 11.31 -9.74 23.66
N ASP A 43 12.40 -9.86 22.89
CA ASP A 43 13.59 -10.65 23.24
C ASP A 43 14.55 -9.94 24.23
N ALA A 44 14.04 -9.01 25.04
CA ALA A 44 14.89 -8.22 25.94
C ALA A 44 14.99 -8.85 27.34
N PRO A 45 16.20 -9.19 27.84
CA PRO A 45 16.42 -9.62 29.23
C PRO A 45 16.33 -8.48 30.26
N ASN A 46 16.04 -7.24 29.84
CA ASN A 46 15.98 -6.08 30.71
C ASN A 46 14.54 -5.64 30.90
N GLN A 47 13.97 -5.97 32.06
CA GLN A 47 12.75 -5.34 32.53
C GLN A 47 13.03 -3.85 32.73
N LEU A 48 12.57 -3.01 31.80
CA LEU A 48 12.51 -1.58 31.99
C LEU A 48 11.77 -1.30 33.32
N SER A 49 12.26 -0.35 34.09
CA SER A 49 11.48 0.19 35.20
C SER A 49 10.19 0.82 34.67
N ARG A 50 9.20 1.01 35.56
CA ARG A 50 7.92 1.61 35.17
C ARG A 50 8.09 3.00 34.57
N ASP A 51 8.99 3.80 35.13
CA ASP A 51 9.25 5.17 34.67
C ASP A 51 9.88 5.17 33.27
N GLU A 52 10.80 4.23 33.00
CA GLU A 52 11.39 4.06 31.67
C GLU A 52 10.36 3.58 30.63
N MET A 53 9.45 2.67 31.01
CA MET A 53 8.35 2.27 30.13
C MET A 53 7.44 3.45 29.79
N ASP A 54 7.03 4.24 30.79
CA ASP A 54 6.16 5.38 30.60
C ASP A 54 6.81 6.45 29.70
N GLU A 55 8.13 6.68 29.83
CA GLU A 55 8.88 7.56 28.93
C GLU A 55 8.90 7.07 27.48
N GLN A 56 9.17 5.77 27.26
CA GLN A 56 9.18 5.21 25.90
C GLN A 56 7.78 5.21 25.27
N TRP A 57 6.75 4.90 26.05
CA TRP A 57 5.35 4.99 25.60
C TRP A 57 4.98 6.42 25.23
N GLY A 58 5.41 7.42 26.01
CA GLY A 58 5.19 8.83 25.68
C GLY A 58 5.78 9.22 24.31
N LYS A 59 7.01 8.78 24.01
CA LYS A 59 7.66 9.04 22.72
C LYS A 59 6.91 8.41 21.55
N VAL A 60 6.39 7.19 21.73
CA VAL A 60 5.59 6.50 20.69
C VAL A 60 4.27 7.24 20.44
N ILE A 61 3.61 7.69 21.50
CA ILE A 61 2.35 8.44 21.40
C ILE A 61 2.57 9.76 20.65
N GLU A 62 3.60 10.54 21.01
CA GLU A 62 3.93 11.79 20.32
C GLU A 62 4.19 11.57 18.81
N GLN A 63 4.90 10.49 18.47
CA GLN A 63 5.12 10.11 17.09
C GLN A 63 3.81 9.81 16.36
N LEU A 64 2.92 9.02 16.97
CA LEU A 64 1.62 8.69 16.38
C LEU A 64 0.72 9.92 16.21
N GLU A 65 0.72 10.85 17.16
CA GLU A 65 -0.05 12.09 17.07
C GLU A 65 0.43 13.01 15.93
N SER A 66 1.70 12.92 15.55
CA SER A 66 2.28 13.68 14.44
C SER A 66 1.97 13.11 13.05
N ILE A 67 1.49 11.87 12.97
CA ILE A 67 1.24 11.18 11.70
C ILE A 67 -0.18 11.51 11.22
N PRO A 68 -0.37 11.99 9.97
CA PRO A 68 -1.70 12.15 9.40
C PRO A 68 -2.47 10.83 9.44
N GLN A 69 -3.75 10.89 9.83
CA GLN A 69 -4.60 9.70 9.97
C GLN A 69 -4.53 8.77 8.74
N VAL A 70 -4.57 9.34 7.53
CA VAL A 70 -4.48 8.58 6.28
C VAL A 70 -3.17 7.81 6.14
N ASP A 71 -2.07 8.35 6.65
CA ASP A 71 -0.76 7.70 6.59
C ASP A 71 -0.64 6.62 7.67
N ALA A 72 -1.24 6.84 8.84
CA ALA A 72 -1.32 5.83 9.89
C ALA A 72 -2.19 4.63 9.47
N GLU A 73 -3.32 4.89 8.81
CA GLU A 73 -4.20 3.83 8.27
C GLU A 73 -3.48 3.02 7.18
N ASN A 74 -2.76 3.71 6.28
CA ASN A 74 -1.96 3.07 5.23
C ASN A 74 -0.81 2.20 5.78
N GLN A 75 -0.37 2.40 7.02
CA GLN A 75 0.63 1.52 7.68
C GLN A 75 0.04 0.17 8.10
N VAL A 76 -1.28 0.09 8.31
CA VAL A 76 -1.96 -1.14 8.78
C VAL A 76 -2.60 -1.89 7.62
N HIS A 77 -3.28 -1.16 6.74
CA HIS A 77 -3.94 -1.72 5.57
C HIS A 77 -3.75 -0.79 4.38
N CYS A 78 -3.10 -1.30 3.34
CA CYS A 78 -2.86 -0.55 2.12
C CYS A 78 -3.57 -1.23 0.96
N ARG A 79 -4.50 -0.51 0.33
CA ARG A 79 -5.14 -0.92 -0.91
C ARG A 79 -4.73 0.01 -2.05
N ARG A 80 -4.21 -0.57 -3.13
CA ARG A 80 -3.81 0.18 -4.34
C ARG A 80 -4.37 -0.49 -5.58
N ARG A 81 -4.80 0.33 -6.53
CA ARG A 81 -5.19 -0.09 -7.88
C ARG A 81 -4.16 0.45 -8.87
N ILE A 82 -3.67 -0.40 -9.75
CA ILE A 82 -2.70 -0.04 -10.79
C ILE A 82 -3.22 -0.54 -12.14
N LEU A 83 -3.17 0.31 -13.16
CA LEU A 83 -3.46 -0.02 -14.55
C LEU A 83 -2.16 -0.07 -15.35
N LEU A 84 -1.85 -1.23 -15.94
CA LEU A 84 -0.64 -1.41 -16.75
C LEU A 84 -0.97 -1.93 -18.15
N CYS A 85 -0.40 -1.29 -19.18
CA CYS A 85 -0.42 -1.87 -20.52
C CYS A 85 0.39 -3.17 -20.55
N SER A 86 0.10 -4.07 -21.51
CA SER A 86 0.76 -5.38 -21.56
C SER A 86 2.29 -5.35 -21.46
N PRO A 87 3.02 -4.47 -22.16
CA PRO A 87 4.48 -4.37 -21.99
C PRO A 87 4.91 -3.98 -20.58
N CYS A 88 4.26 -2.98 -19.96
CA CYS A 88 4.60 -2.54 -18.61
C CYS A 88 4.25 -3.59 -17.55
N PHE A 89 3.19 -4.35 -17.77
CA PHE A 89 2.81 -5.47 -16.91
C PHE A 89 3.88 -6.57 -16.91
N GLN A 90 4.42 -6.96 -18.07
CA GLN A 90 5.45 -8.00 -18.17
C GLN A 90 6.70 -7.64 -17.36
N THR A 91 7.13 -6.38 -17.37
CA THR A 91 8.25 -5.94 -16.52
C THR A 91 7.87 -5.86 -15.05
N TRP A 92 6.63 -5.43 -14.75
CA TRP A 92 6.18 -5.25 -13.36
C TRP A 92 6.02 -6.57 -12.62
N ILE A 93 5.48 -7.62 -13.27
CA ILE A 93 5.24 -8.90 -12.60
C ILE A 93 6.54 -9.58 -12.12
N GLU A 94 7.66 -9.29 -12.76
CA GLU A 94 8.98 -9.78 -12.38
C GLU A 94 9.54 -9.05 -11.14
N ASN A 95 9.22 -7.75 -10.98
CA ASN A 95 9.66 -6.94 -9.84
C ASN A 95 8.57 -5.92 -9.44
N PRO A 96 7.50 -6.36 -8.75
CA PRO A 96 6.34 -5.53 -8.47
C PRO A 96 6.60 -4.43 -7.44
N ALA A 97 7.63 -4.59 -6.60
CA ALA A 97 8.05 -3.62 -5.60
C ALA A 97 9.13 -2.63 -6.10
N GLY A 98 9.71 -2.87 -7.28
CA GLY A 98 10.67 -1.96 -7.91
C GLY A 98 12.01 -1.82 -7.19
N GLY A 99 12.54 -2.90 -6.60
CA GLY A 99 13.87 -2.88 -5.97
C GLY A 99 15.00 -2.81 -7.02
N ASP A 100 16.02 -1.99 -6.75
CA ASP A 100 17.34 -2.03 -7.42
C ASP A 100 18.11 -3.32 -7.08
#